data_AF-A0A1Q3RUQ0-F1
#
_entry.id   AF-A0A1Q3RUQ0-F1
#
_cell.length_a   1.000
_cell.length_b   1.000
_cell.length_c   1.000
_cell.angle_alpha   90.00
_cell.angle_beta   90.00
_cell.angle_gamma   90.00
#
_symmetry.space_group_name_H-M   'P 1'
#
loop_
_entity.id
_entity.type
_entity.pdbx_description
1 polymer ?
#
loop_
_entity_poly.entity_id
_entity_poly.type
_entity_poly.pdbx_seq_one_letter_code
_entity_poly.pdbx_strand_id
1 'polypeptide(L)'
;MRNILKNLPEFLLIGLAVFFFFETLIVRSEINYVMLIVTAIMVAQVIFKNKYFGVFLGIAVGLISFGLFLAVLSDYRKFPEVTTKAIELITVGGLMALAGAVLSAVMIFKYFSQDDNAAVKL
;
A
#
# COMPACT_ATOMS: atom_id res chain seq x y z
N MET A 1 -12.96 19.90 0.10
CA MET A 1 -12.47 18.82 -0.78
C MET A 1 -10.94 18.73 -0.89
N ARG A 2 -10.19 19.84 -0.87
CA ARG A 2 -8.71 19.88 -1.07
C ARG A 2 -7.86 19.07 -0.08
N ASN A 3 -8.37 18.75 1.12
CA ASN A 3 -7.65 17.95 2.12
C ASN A 3 -7.77 16.43 1.94
N ILE A 4 -8.84 15.95 1.30
CA ILE A 4 -9.05 14.50 1.09
C ILE A 4 -8.08 13.97 0.02
N LEU A 5 -7.94 14.72 -1.08
CA LEU A 5 -6.97 14.41 -2.15
C LEU A 5 -5.52 14.39 -1.66
N LYS A 6 -5.17 15.19 -0.65
CA LYS A 6 -3.80 15.20 -0.07
C LYS A 6 -3.49 13.95 0.74
N ASN A 7 -4.50 13.32 1.34
CA ASN A 7 -4.36 12.11 2.15
C ASN A 7 -4.86 10.86 1.41
N LEU A 8 -4.97 10.96 0.08
CA LEU A 8 -5.45 9.88 -0.76
C LEU A 8 -4.65 8.57 -0.58
N PRO A 9 -3.30 8.57 -0.53
CA PRO A 9 -2.59 7.30 -0.41
C PRO A 9 -2.84 6.62 0.93
N GLU A 10 -2.94 7.38 2.03
CA GLU A 10 -3.25 6.80 3.33
C GLU A 10 -4.67 6.24 3.37
N PHE A 11 -5.66 6.94 2.83
CA PHE A 11 -7.03 6.45 2.78
C PHE A 11 -7.18 5.19 1.92
N LEU A 12 -6.47 5.11 0.80
CA LEU A 12 -6.47 3.91 -0.05
C LEU A 12 -5.85 2.72 0.69
N LEU A 13 -4.73 2.92 1.39
CA LEU A 13 -4.08 1.87 2.18
C LEU A 13 -4.91 1.44 3.40
N ILE A 14 -5.57 2.38 4.08
CA ILE A 14 -6.55 2.07 5.14
C ILE A 14 -7.68 1.23 4.57
N GLY A 15 -8.27 1.65 3.45
CA GLY A 15 -9.35 0.92 2.79
C GLY A 15 -8.93 -0.50 2.41
N LEU A 16 -7.71 -0.67 1.89
CA LEU A 16 -7.16 -1.98 1.53
C LEU A 16 -6.95 -2.86 2.77
N ALA A 17 -6.37 -2.34 3.86
CA ALA A 17 -6.18 -3.08 5.09
C ALA A 17 -7.52 -3.50 5.73
N VAL A 18 -8.50 -2.59 5.73
CA VAL A 18 -9.86 -2.89 6.22
C VAL A 18 -10.54 -3.94 5.34
N PHE A 19 -10.40 -3.84 4.02
CA PHE A 19 -10.92 -4.84 3.08
C PHE A 19 -10.35 -6.23 3.37
N PHE A 20 -9.03 -6.36 3.50
CA PHE A 20 -8.39 -7.64 3.84
C PHE A 20 -8.75 -8.15 5.23
N PHE A 21 -8.92 -7.26 6.21
CA PHE A 21 -9.43 -7.65 7.52
C PHE A 21 -10.81 -8.30 7.43
N PHE A 22 -11.75 -7.65 6.72
CA PHE A 22 -13.11 -8.18 6.55
C PHE A 22 -13.15 -9.42 5.66
N GLU A 23 -12.32 -9.50 4.61
CA GLU A 23 -12.18 -10.70 3.79
C GLU A 23 -11.80 -11.90 4.66
N THR A 24 -10.77 -11.77 5.49
CA THR A 24 -10.32 -12.86 6.36
C THR A 24 -11.38 -13.20 7.43
N LEU A 25 -12.03 -12.18 8.00
CA LEU A 25 -13.08 -12.38 9.00
C LEU A 25 -14.30 -13.10 8.44
N ILE A 26 -14.74 -12.77 7.23
CA ILE A 26 -15.95 -13.33 6.61
C ILE A 26 -15.66 -14.68 5.95
N VAL A 27 -14.58 -14.77 5.18
CA VAL A 27 -14.27 -15.95 4.36
C VAL A 27 -13.62 -17.05 5.20
N ARG A 28 -12.70 -16.69 6.10
CA ARG A 28 -11.94 -17.66 6.91
C ARG A 28 -12.47 -17.78 8.33
N SER A 29 -13.41 -16.93 8.76
CA SER A 29 -13.90 -16.88 10.14
C SER A 29 -12.79 -16.65 11.18
N GLU A 30 -11.71 -15.97 10.76
CA GLU A 30 -10.53 -15.72 11.58
C GLU A 30 -10.29 -14.21 11.74
N ILE A 31 -9.76 -13.80 12.90
CA ILE A 31 -9.40 -12.41 13.14
C ILE A 31 -7.98 -12.17 12.62
N ASN A 32 -7.86 -11.34 11.59
CA ASN A 32 -6.57 -10.92 11.06
C ASN A 32 -5.99 -9.75 11.88
N TYR A 33 -5.35 -10.08 13.00
CA TYR A 33 -4.73 -9.07 13.88
C TYR A 33 -3.67 -8.23 13.17
N VAL A 34 -2.99 -8.78 12.16
CA VAL A 34 -1.99 -8.06 11.37
C VAL A 34 -2.66 -6.91 10.62
N MET A 35 -3.76 -7.17 9.91
CA MET A 35 -4.47 -6.12 9.17
C MET A 35 -5.07 -5.06 10.10
N LEU A 36 -5.53 -5.46 11.29
CA LEU A 36 -6.03 -4.52 12.29
C LEU A 36 -4.92 -3.56 12.79
N ILE A 37 -3.71 -4.09 13.05
CA ILE A 37 -2.53 -3.28 13.40
C ILE A 37 -2.15 -2.36 12.25
N VAL A 38 -2.12 -2.85 11.01
CA VAL A 38 -1.83 -2.03 9.82
C VAL A 38 -2.84 -0.88 9.70
N THR A 39 -4.13 -1.14 9.86
CA THR A 39 -5.17 -0.11 9.87
C THR A 39 -4.90 0.93 10.96
N ALA A 40 -4.62 0.51 12.20
CA ALA A 40 -4.35 1.41 13.31
C ALA A 40 -3.11 2.31 13.04
N ILE A 41 -2.03 1.72 12.52
CA ILE A 41 -0.81 2.42 12.13
C ILE A 41 -1.10 3.48 11.06
N MET A 42 -1.87 3.13 10.03
CA MET A 42 -2.21 4.05 8.95
C MET A 42 -3.14 5.18 9.42
N VAL A 43 -4.10 4.88 10.30
CA VAL A 43 -4.95 5.91 10.93
C VAL A 43 -4.11 6.86 11.78
N ALA A 44 -3.18 6.34 12.58
CA ALA A 44 -2.26 7.17 13.34
C ALA A 44 -1.43 8.08 12.42
N GLN A 45 -0.97 7.57 11.27
CA GLN A 45 -0.22 8.38 10.31
C GLN A 45 -1.06 9.52 9.69
N VAL A 46 -2.36 9.31 9.47
CA VAL A 46 -3.28 10.36 9.00
C VAL A 46 -3.44 11.48 10.04
N ILE A 47 -3.46 11.12 11.32
CA ILE A 47 -3.66 12.06 12.44
C ILE A 47 -2.38 12.83 12.74
N PHE A 48 -1.26 12.13 12.98
CA PHE A 48 -0.01 12.74 13.43
C PHE A 48 0.82 13.33 12.29
N LYS A 49 0.67 12.81 11.06
CA LYS A 49 1.38 13.29 9.86
C LYS A 49 2.88 13.46 10.07
N ASN A 50 3.48 12.55 10.84
CA ASN A 50 4.91 12.59 11.13
C ASN A 50 5.67 12.30 9.82
N LYS A 51 6.60 13.21 9.47
CA LYS A 51 7.42 13.11 8.26
C LYS A 51 8.20 11.81 8.19
N TYR A 52 8.98 11.52 9.22
CA TYR A 52 9.85 10.34 9.25
C TYR A 52 9.04 9.05 9.19
N PHE A 53 7.92 9.00 9.93
CA PHE A 53 7.04 7.83 9.93
C PHE A 53 6.35 7.65 8.57
N GLY A 54 5.96 8.74 7.91
CA GLY A 54 5.36 8.68 6.57
C GLY A 54 6.32 8.20 5.49
N VAL A 55 7.57 8.65 5.53
CA VAL A 55 8.62 8.13 4.65
C VAL A 55 8.88 6.65 4.92
N PHE A 56 9.01 6.28 6.19
CA PHE A 56 9.21 4.88 6.59
C PHE A 56 8.08 3.97 6.07
N LEU A 57 6.82 4.37 6.26
CA LEU A 57 5.67 3.62 5.75
C LEU A 57 5.66 3.54 4.23
N GLY A 58 5.99 4.64 3.54
CA GLY A 58 6.16 4.64 2.09
C GLY A 58 7.18 3.61 1.64
N ILE A 59 8.38 3.60 2.24
CA ILE A 59 9.42 2.62 1.94
C ILE A 59 8.94 1.18 2.22
N ALA A 60 8.29 0.94 3.35
CA ALA A 60 7.75 -0.37 3.70
C ALA A 60 6.74 -0.87 2.66
N VAL A 61 5.79 -0.01 2.25
CA VAL A 61 4.82 -0.32 1.19
C VAL A 61 5.54 -0.59 -0.14
N GLY A 62 6.58 0.19 -0.46
CA GLY A 62 7.40 0.00 -1.65
C GLY A 62 8.12 -1.35 -1.68
N LEU A 63 8.72 -1.76 -0.56
CA LEU A 63 9.37 -3.06 -0.42
C LEU A 63 8.38 -4.21 -0.53
N ILE A 64 7.21 -4.11 0.11
CA ILE A 64 6.14 -5.11 -0.01
C ILE A 64 5.67 -5.23 -1.47
N SER A 65 5.47 -4.09 -2.14
CA SER A 65 5.00 -4.04 -3.53
C SER A 65 6.05 -4.61 -4.50
N PHE A 66 7.33 -4.32 -4.26
CA PHE A 66 8.43 -4.91 -5.02
C PHE A 66 8.53 -6.42 -4.78
N GLY A 67 8.38 -6.86 -3.53
CA GLY A 67 8.29 -8.29 -3.20
C GLY A 67 7.13 -8.98 -3.90
N LEU A 68 5.96 -8.35 -3.95
CA LEU A 68 4.79 -8.87 -4.68
C LEU A 68 5.06 -8.97 -6.18
N PHE A 69 5.70 -7.96 -6.78
CA PHE A 69 6.11 -8.01 -8.18
C PHE A 69 7.06 -9.18 -8.46
N LEU A 70 8.05 -9.39 -7.60
CA LEU A 70 8.97 -10.52 -7.71
C LEU A 70 8.25 -11.87 -7.53
N ALA A 71 7.27 -11.95 -6.63
CA ALA A 71 6.46 -13.14 -6.44
C ALA A 71 5.65 -13.47 -7.70
N VAL A 72 4.99 -12.49 -8.30
CA VAL A 72 4.25 -12.64 -9.56
C VAL A 72 5.18 -13.13 -10.68
N LEU A 73 6.37 -12.54 -10.80
CA LEU A 73 7.35 -12.96 -11.80
C LEU A 73 7.85 -14.39 -11.54
N SER A 74 8.07 -14.74 -10.28
CA SER A 74 8.53 -16.08 -9.88
C SER A 74 7.48 -17.15 -10.16
N ASP A 75 6.20 -16.86 -9.91
CA ASP A 75 5.12 -17.81 -10.14
C ASP A 75 4.75 -17.90 -11.62
N TYR A 76 4.82 -16.80 -12.37
CA TYR A 76 4.60 -16.83 -13.81
C TYR A 76 5.58 -17.79 -14.53
N ARG A 77 6.85 -17.82 -14.11
CA ARG A 77 7.87 -18.72 -14.69
C ARG A 77 7.58 -20.21 -14.48
N LYS A 78 6.70 -20.56 -13.56
CA LYS A 78 6.31 -21.96 -13.30
C LYS A 78 5.23 -22.45 -14.26
N PHE A 79 4.58 -21.56 -15.00
CA PHE A 79 3.56 -21.97 -15.97
C PHE A 79 4.23 -22.53 -17.23
N PRO A 80 3.92 -23.77 -17.64
CA PRO A 80 4.46 -24.36 -18.86
C PRO A 80 3.93 -23.68 -20.12
N GLU A 81 2.72 -23.11 -20.05
CA GLU A 81 2.05 -22.40 -21.14
C GLU A 81 1.24 -21.22 -20.61
N VAL A 82 0.95 -20.25 -21.49
CA VAL A 82 0.12 -19.08 -21.15
C VAL A 82 -1.35 -19.51 -21.05
N THR A 83 -1.73 -19.94 -19.85
CA THR A 83 -3.10 -20.31 -19.52
C THR A 83 -3.89 -19.12 -18.96
N THR A 84 -5.22 -19.24 -18.88
CA THR A 84 -6.09 -18.22 -18.25
C THR A 84 -5.65 -17.88 -16.82
N LYS A 85 -5.19 -18.89 -16.05
CA LYS A 85 -4.67 -18.69 -14.69
C LYS A 85 -3.36 -17.89 -14.66
N ALA A 86 -2.48 -18.11 -15.64
CA ALA A 86 -1.23 -17.36 -15.76
C ALA A 86 -1.50 -15.88 -16.07
N ILE A 87 -2.48 -15.62 -16.94
CA ILE A 87 -2.94 -14.26 -17.27
C ILE A 87 -3.53 -13.60 -16.02
N GLU A 88 -4.46 -14.26 -15.32
CA GLU A 88 -5.07 -13.72 -14.10
C GLU A 88 -4.01 -13.35 -13.05
N LEU A 89 -3.02 -14.22 -12.82
CA LEU A 89 -1.92 -13.96 -11.89
C LEU A 89 -1.11 -12.72 -12.27
N ILE A 90 -0.65 -12.61 -13.53
CA ILE A 90 0.10 -11.43 -13.99
C ILE A 90 -0.74 -10.18 -13.88
N THR A 91 -2.01 -10.26 -14.28
CA THR A 91 -2.85 -9.07 -14.41
C THR A 91 -3.22 -8.56 -13.02
N VAL A 92 -3.81 -9.40 -12.17
CA VAL A 92 -4.24 -9.00 -10.82
C VAL A 92 -3.03 -8.71 -9.95
N GLY A 93 -2.06 -9.63 -9.88
CA GLY A 93 -0.87 -9.47 -9.06
C GLY A 93 0.02 -8.31 -9.52
N GLY A 94 0.19 -8.15 -10.83
CA GLY A 94 0.96 -7.06 -11.41
C GLY A 94 0.30 -5.69 -11.18
N LEU A 95 -1.02 -5.59 -11.35
CA LEU A 95 -1.76 -4.36 -11.05
C LEU A 95 -1.68 -3.99 -9.57
N MET A 96 -1.80 -4.97 -8.66
CA MET A 96 -1.64 -4.73 -7.22
C MET A 96 -0.22 -4.25 -6.88
N ALA A 97 0.80 -4.88 -7.45
CA ALA A 97 2.20 -4.48 -7.24
C ALA A 97 2.48 -3.07 -7.78
N LEU A 98 1.98 -2.74 -8.97
CA LEU A 98 2.12 -1.41 -9.55
C LEU A 98 1.36 -0.35 -8.73
N ALA A 99 0.12 -0.63 -8.32
CA ALA A 99 -0.65 0.27 -7.49
C ALA A 99 0.07 0.56 -6.15
N GLY A 100 0.58 -0.49 -5.49
CA GLY A 100 1.36 -0.34 -4.27
C GLY A 100 2.65 0.47 -4.48
N ALA A 101 3.37 0.24 -5.58
CA ALA A 101 4.56 1.01 -5.92
C ALA A 101 4.26 2.50 -6.15
N VAL A 102 3.16 2.81 -6.86
CA VAL A 102 2.70 4.19 -7.06
C VAL A 102 2.34 4.84 -5.72
N LEU A 103 1.57 4.17 -4.87
CA LEU A 103 1.19 4.68 -3.55
C LEU A 103 2.42 4.95 -2.66
N SER A 104 3.39 4.04 -2.68
CA SER A 104 4.68 4.20 -2.01
C SER A 104 5.41 5.45 -2.49
N ALA A 105 5.58 5.60 -3.82
CA ALA A 105 6.27 6.76 -4.39
C ALA A 105 5.58 8.08 -4.02
N VAL A 106 4.24 8.12 -4.09
CA VAL A 106 3.45 9.30 -3.72
C VAL A 106 3.60 9.63 -2.22
N MET A 107 3.57 8.63 -1.33
CA MET A 107 3.80 8.85 0.11
C MET A 107 5.19 9.39 0.38
N ILE A 108 6.23 8.76 -0.19
CA ILE A 108 7.61 9.18 -0.01
C ILE A 108 7.76 10.63 -0.46
N PHE A 109 7.31 10.97 -1.68
CA PHE A 109 7.40 12.32 -2.22
C PHE A 109 6.65 13.35 -1.34
N LYS A 110 5.40 13.03 -0.94
CA LYS A 110 4.58 13.88 -0.09
C LYS A 110 5.28 14.22 1.23
N TYR A 111 5.83 13.22 1.91
CA TYR A 111 6.44 13.41 3.23
C TYR A 111 7.86 13.99 3.14
N PHE A 112 8.63 13.69 2.09
CA PHE A 112 9.92 14.34 1.86
C PHE A 112 9.79 15.85 1.67
N SER A 113 8.82 16.30 0.86
CA SER A 113 8.54 17.72 0.56
C SER A 113 7.77 18.46 1.67
N GLN A 114 7.51 17.82 2.81
CA GLN A 114 6.77 18.45 3.92
C GLN A 114 7.59 19.54 4.63
N ASP A 115 8.93 19.43 4.67
CA ASP A 115 9.80 20.41 5.36
C ASP A 115 9.98 21.71 4.57
N ASP A 116 10.01 21.66 3.24
CA ASP A 116 10.18 22.86 2.40
C ASP A 116 9.05 23.88 2.58
N ASN A 117 7.85 23.40 2.94
CA ASN A 117 6.67 24.27 3.13
C ASN A 117 6.60 24.96 4.50
N ALA A 118 7.40 24.51 5.48
CA ALA A 118 7.51 25.17 6.78
C ALA A 118 8.52 26.33 6.74
N ALA A 119 9.59 26.20 5.96
CA ALA A 119 10.63 27.22 5.82
C ALA A 119 10.21 28.44 4.98
N VAL A 120 9.27 28.29 4.05
CA VAL A 120 8.75 29.39 3.21
C VAL A 120 7.73 30.29 3.95
N LYS A 121 7.39 29.97 5.20
CA LYS A 121 6.42 30.71 6.01
C LYS A 121 7.02 31.57 7.13
N LEU A 122 8.34 31.72 7.18
CA LEU A 122 9.05 32.64 8.07
C LEU A 122 9.51 33.87 7.28
#